data_AF-A0A848BW77-F1
#
_entry.id   AF-A0A848BW77-F1
#
_cell.length_a   1.000
_cell.length_b   1.000
_cell.length_c   1.000
_cell.angle_alpha   90.00
_cell.angle_beta   90.00
_cell.angle_gamma   90.00
#
_symmetry.space_group_name_H-M   'P 1'
#
loop_
_entity.id
_entity.type
_entity.pdbx_description
1 polymer ?
#
loop_
_entity_poly.entity_id
_entity_poly.type
_entity_poly.pdbx_seq_one_letter_code
_entity_poly.pdbx_strand_id
1 'polypeptide(L)'
;NKANFVSCSQQTYVHKYDVLAGIKDGGTFLLNTIWDAAELEQNLPASMKRTLAQKHIQFYTINAVKIAQDIGLGGRFNMIMQSAFFKLADIIPVEDAVKYLKDAVVTNYGKKGQKVVDMNNAAIDQGVSQIVKIDIPAAWADATDAPEAQKDVPEFITKLQKPINAQEGDSLPVSAFLGLEDGAFPQGT
;
A
#
# COMPACT_ATOMS: atom_id res chain seq x y z
N ASN A 1 -8.02 -14.63 4.83
CA ASN A 1 -6.76 -14.23 5.48
C ASN A 1 -6.99 -13.10 6.47
N LYS A 2 -6.29 -13.09 7.62
CA LYS A 2 -6.32 -11.98 8.59
C LYS A 2 -4.90 -11.44 8.81
N ALA A 3 -4.62 -10.23 8.36
CA ALA A 3 -3.27 -9.65 8.39
C ALA A 3 -3.03 -8.81 9.66
N ASN A 4 -1.87 -8.99 10.29
CA ASN A 4 -1.41 -8.14 11.41
C ASN A 4 -0.73 -6.86 10.90
N PHE A 5 -0.12 -6.93 9.70
CA PHE A 5 0.61 -5.85 9.06
C PHE A 5 0.22 -5.81 7.58
N VAL A 6 -0.08 -4.63 7.08
CA VAL A 6 -0.34 -4.35 5.66
C VAL A 6 0.56 -3.21 5.23
N SER A 7 1.20 -3.33 4.06
CA SER A 7 1.96 -2.23 3.44
C SER A 7 1.43 -1.96 2.04
N CYS A 8 1.18 -0.68 1.76
CA CYS A 8 0.83 -0.17 0.45
C CYS A 8 1.98 0.68 -0.08
N SER A 9 2.74 0.10 -1.02
CA SER A 9 3.93 0.76 -1.58
C SER A 9 3.63 1.76 -2.70
N GLN A 10 2.40 1.79 -3.21
CA GLN A 10 1.97 2.67 -4.29
C GLN A 10 0.73 3.45 -3.87
N GLN A 11 0.88 4.76 -3.68
CA GLN A 11 -0.18 5.65 -3.20
C GLN A 11 -1.49 5.51 -3.98
N THR A 12 -1.45 5.34 -5.31
CA THR A 12 -2.67 5.24 -6.14
C THR A 12 -3.55 4.04 -5.84
N TYR A 13 -3.02 3.01 -5.16
CA TYR A 13 -3.77 1.80 -4.85
C TYR A 13 -4.86 2.02 -3.80
N VAL A 14 -4.75 3.06 -2.98
CA VAL A 14 -5.78 3.40 -1.98
C VAL A 14 -7.14 3.66 -2.63
N HIS A 15 -7.17 4.09 -3.89
CA HIS A 15 -8.40 4.35 -4.65
C HIS A 15 -8.81 3.20 -5.59
N LYS A 16 -7.93 2.22 -5.80
CA LYS A 16 -8.14 1.16 -6.79
C LYS A 16 -8.53 -0.17 -6.17
N TYR A 17 -8.06 -0.42 -4.95
CA TYR A 17 -8.19 -1.72 -4.29
C TYR A 17 -8.57 -1.50 -2.82
N ASP A 18 -9.31 -2.45 -2.25
CA ASP A 18 -9.44 -2.54 -0.80
C ASP A 18 -8.16 -3.12 -0.19
N VAL A 19 -7.12 -2.27 -0.08
CA VAL A 19 -5.81 -2.68 0.45
C VAL A 19 -5.88 -3.09 1.93
N LEU A 20 -6.92 -2.68 2.66
CA LEU A 20 -7.14 -3.02 4.06
C LEU A 20 -8.05 -4.24 4.24
N ALA A 21 -8.46 -4.90 3.14
CA ALA A 21 -9.25 -6.11 3.18
C ALA A 21 -8.58 -7.17 4.08
N GLY A 22 -9.29 -7.55 5.15
CA GLY A 22 -8.79 -8.56 6.09
C GLY A 22 -7.72 -8.09 7.10
N ILE A 23 -7.40 -6.79 7.18
CA ILE A 23 -6.59 -6.28 8.29
C ILE A 23 -7.32 -6.51 9.62
N LYS A 24 -6.58 -6.95 10.64
CA LYS A 24 -7.11 -7.14 12.00
C LYS A 24 -7.31 -5.80 12.71
N ASP A 25 -8.21 -5.81 13.69
CA ASP A 25 -8.32 -4.74 14.68
C ASP A 25 -6.98 -4.58 15.43
N GLY A 26 -6.54 -3.34 15.61
CA GLY A 26 -5.22 -2.99 16.13
C GLY A 26 -4.05 -3.34 15.20
N GLY A 27 -4.31 -3.76 13.96
CA GLY A 27 -3.26 -4.06 12.98
C GLY A 27 -2.45 -2.83 12.57
N THR A 28 -1.30 -3.04 11.94
CA THR A 28 -0.45 -1.97 11.45
C THR A 28 -0.61 -1.76 9.95
N PHE A 29 -0.77 -0.51 9.52
CA PHE A 29 -0.80 -0.13 8.11
C PHE A 29 0.32 0.85 7.80
N LEU A 30 1.14 0.53 6.79
CA LEU A 30 2.18 1.41 6.26
C LEU A 30 1.82 1.86 4.84
N LEU A 31 1.71 3.16 4.61
CA LEU A 31 1.46 3.75 3.29
C LEU A 31 2.68 4.53 2.80
N ASN A 32 3.18 4.19 1.61
CA ASN A 32 4.14 5.02 0.88
C ASN A 32 3.37 6.15 0.19
N THR A 33 3.60 7.39 0.62
CA THR A 33 2.86 8.55 0.12
C THR A 33 3.69 9.83 0.20
N ILE A 34 3.38 10.76 -0.70
CA ILE A 34 3.90 12.12 -0.63
C ILE A 34 3.06 13.03 0.26
N TRP A 35 1.87 12.57 0.68
CA TRP A 35 0.90 13.35 1.43
C TRP A 35 1.32 13.56 2.87
N ASP A 36 1.15 14.79 3.35
CA ASP A 36 1.18 15.09 4.77
C ASP A 36 -0.13 14.72 5.49
N ALA A 37 -0.20 14.95 6.80
CA ALA A 37 -1.38 14.64 7.60
C ALA A 37 -2.66 15.36 7.13
N ALA A 38 -2.56 16.60 6.66
CA ALA A 38 -3.70 17.36 6.17
C ALA A 38 -4.13 16.88 4.77
N GLU A 39 -3.17 16.52 3.93
CA GLU A 39 -3.44 15.94 2.61
C GLU A 39 -4.04 14.53 2.72
N LEU A 40 -3.66 13.73 3.72
CA LEU A 40 -4.30 12.42 3.98
C LEU A 40 -5.80 12.57 4.28
N GLU A 41 -6.19 13.59 5.04
CA GLU A 41 -7.60 13.92 5.27
C GLU A 41 -8.32 14.18 3.94
N GLN A 42 -7.71 14.91 3.01
CA GLN A 42 -8.39 15.27 1.77
C GLN A 42 -8.42 14.11 0.76
N ASN A 43 -7.38 13.28 0.75
CA ASN A 43 -7.16 12.33 -0.33
C ASN A 43 -7.56 10.89 0.02
N LEU A 44 -7.56 10.47 1.29
CA LEU A 44 -7.96 9.09 1.60
C LEU A 44 -9.46 8.86 1.34
N PRO A 45 -9.84 7.75 0.70
CA PRO A 45 -11.24 7.38 0.54
C PRO A 45 -11.95 7.24 1.90
N ALA A 46 -13.22 7.64 1.95
CA ALA A 46 -14.01 7.55 3.17
C ALA A 46 -14.12 6.11 3.70
N SER A 47 -14.28 5.11 2.82
CA SER A 47 -14.25 3.69 3.19
C SER A 47 -12.96 3.27 3.91
N MET A 48 -11.81 3.75 3.44
CA MET A 48 -10.52 3.50 4.06
C MET A 48 -10.42 4.20 5.42
N LYS A 49 -10.80 5.48 5.50
CA LYS A 49 -10.84 6.25 6.76
C LYS A 49 -11.67 5.54 7.83
N ARG A 50 -12.87 5.07 7.48
CA ARG A 50 -13.74 4.30 8.39
C ARG A 50 -13.05 3.05 8.89
N THR A 51 -12.41 2.29 7.99
CA THR A 51 -11.66 1.08 8.36
C THR A 51 -10.52 1.38 9.32
N LEU A 52 -9.74 2.43 9.05
CA LEU A 52 -8.63 2.85 9.90
C LEU A 52 -9.10 3.19 11.32
N ALA A 53 -10.17 3.98 11.44
CA ALA A 53 -10.70 4.41 12.72
C ALA A 53 -11.41 3.29 13.49
N GLN A 54 -12.34 2.58 12.85
CA GLN A 54 -13.17 1.56 13.51
C GLN A 54 -12.37 0.33 13.94
N LYS A 55 -11.28 0.02 13.24
CA LYS A 55 -10.36 -1.08 13.58
C LYS A 55 -9.09 -0.63 14.32
N HIS A 56 -9.09 0.60 14.86
CA HIS A 56 -7.99 1.11 15.69
C HIS A 56 -6.58 0.89 15.08
N ILE A 57 -6.48 1.07 13.76
CA ILE A 57 -5.29 0.71 13.00
C ILE A 57 -4.12 1.59 13.42
N GLN A 58 -2.95 1.00 13.63
CA GLN A 58 -1.71 1.75 13.80
C GLN A 58 -1.25 2.22 12.41
N PHE A 59 -1.57 3.46 12.06
CA PHE A 59 -1.30 4.00 10.73
C PHE A 59 0.04 4.75 10.68
N TYR A 60 0.86 4.39 9.70
CA TYR A 60 2.16 4.97 9.43
C TYR A 60 2.30 5.36 7.96
N THR A 61 3.06 6.43 7.72
CA THR A 61 3.40 6.88 6.36
C THR A 61 4.90 7.03 6.20
N ILE A 62 5.35 6.96 4.94
CA ILE A 62 6.72 7.25 4.55
C ILE A 62 6.75 7.78 3.11
N ASN A 63 7.58 8.78 2.82
CA ASN A 63 7.80 9.23 1.44
C ASN A 63 9.04 8.55 0.87
N ALA A 64 8.91 7.26 0.55
CA ALA A 64 10.04 6.44 0.13
C ALA A 64 10.60 6.86 -1.23
N VAL A 65 9.77 7.47 -2.09
CA VAL A 65 10.20 8.03 -3.38
C VAL A 65 11.16 9.20 -3.18
N LYS A 66 10.79 10.16 -2.32
CA LYS A 66 11.66 11.30 -2.01
C LYS A 66 12.98 10.84 -1.39
N ILE A 67 12.92 9.95 -0.41
CA ILE A 67 14.11 9.39 0.24
C ILE A 67 15.04 8.72 -0.80
N ALA A 68 14.49 7.91 -1.72
CA ALA A 68 15.28 7.26 -2.76
C ALA A 68 15.94 8.27 -3.71
N GLN A 69 15.26 9.37 -4.05
CA GLN A 69 15.80 10.44 -4.88
C GLN A 69 16.94 11.18 -4.18
N ASP A 70 16.74 11.56 -2.92
CA ASP A 70 17.70 12.33 -2.13
C ASP A 70 19.02 11.54 -1.91
N ILE A 71 18.96 10.21 -1.85
CA ILE A 71 20.11 9.32 -1.69
C ILE A 71 20.76 8.93 -3.05
N GLY A 72 20.13 9.24 -4.18
CA GLY A 72 20.64 8.92 -5.52
C GLY A 72 20.29 7.52 -6.03
N LEU A 73 19.31 6.85 -5.41
CA LEU A 73 18.72 5.59 -5.90
C LEU A 73 17.64 5.81 -6.97
N GLY A 74 17.31 7.07 -7.28
CA GLY A 74 16.25 7.44 -8.21
C GLY A 74 14.89 7.02 -7.67
N GLY A 75 14.16 6.16 -8.40
CA GLY A 75 12.87 5.63 -7.97
C GLY A 75 12.93 4.31 -7.20
N ARG A 76 14.12 3.81 -6.83
CA ARG A 76 14.27 2.50 -6.19
C ARG A 76 14.16 2.60 -4.68
N PHE A 77 12.95 2.37 -4.16
CA PHE A 77 12.64 2.52 -2.74
C PHE A 77 12.43 1.19 -2.00
N ASN A 78 12.76 0.05 -2.62
CA ASN A 78 12.57 -1.28 -2.03
C ASN A 78 13.25 -1.45 -0.67
N MET A 79 14.51 -0.99 -0.52
CA MET A 79 15.25 -1.06 0.74
C MET A 79 14.64 -0.17 1.84
N ILE A 80 14.03 0.96 1.45
CA ILE A 80 13.35 1.88 2.35
C ILE A 80 12.07 1.22 2.88
N MET A 81 11.26 0.64 1.99
CA MET A 81 10.02 -0.05 2.40
C MET A 81 10.30 -1.32 3.20
N GLN A 82 11.36 -2.06 2.88
CA GLN A 82 11.74 -3.26 3.61
C GLN A 82 12.24 -2.95 5.02
N SER A 83 13.07 -1.92 5.19
CA SER A 83 13.52 -1.47 6.51
C SER A 83 12.36 -0.93 7.35
N ALA A 84 11.44 -0.17 6.74
CA ALA A 84 10.21 0.27 7.41
C ALA A 84 9.33 -0.90 7.86
N PHE A 85 9.22 -1.96 7.04
CA PHE A 85 8.53 -3.19 7.44
C PHE A 85 9.16 -3.81 8.68
N PHE A 86 10.47 -4.04 8.72
CA PHE A 86 11.11 -4.67 9.88
C PHE A 86 10.95 -3.83 11.15
N LYS A 87 11.02 -2.50 11.03
CA LYS A 87 10.80 -1.59 12.16
C LYS A 87 9.40 -1.69 12.75
N LEU A 88 8.39 -1.81 11.89
CA LEU A 88 6.98 -1.77 12.32
C LEU A 88 6.39 -3.15 12.63
N ALA A 89 6.86 -4.20 11.95
CA ALA A 89 6.39 -5.56 12.16
C ALA A 89 6.88 -6.14 13.51
N ASP A 90 7.95 -5.58 14.08
CA ASP A 90 8.51 -5.92 15.39
C ASP A 90 8.71 -7.44 15.60
N ILE A 91 9.19 -8.12 14.54
CA ILE A 91 9.39 -9.57 14.53
C ILE A 91 10.78 -10.00 15.05
N ILE A 92 11.74 -9.06 15.03
CA ILE A 92 13.10 -9.18 15.55
C ILE A 92 13.58 -7.79 16.00
N PRO A 93 14.63 -7.69 16.84
CA PRO A 93 15.24 -6.40 17.17
C PRO A 93 15.61 -5.62 15.91
N VAL A 94 15.35 -4.30 15.93
CA VAL A 94 15.55 -3.42 14.77
C VAL A 94 17.02 -3.38 14.37
N GLU A 95 17.92 -3.43 15.35
CA GLU A 95 19.37 -3.44 15.17
C GLU A 95 19.82 -4.68 14.40
N ASP A 96 19.25 -5.84 14.72
CA ASP A 96 19.51 -7.10 14.01
C ASP A 96 18.94 -7.05 12.59
N ALA A 97 17.73 -6.51 12.42
CA ALA A 97 17.14 -6.33 11.10
C ALA A 97 18.00 -5.43 10.20
N VAL A 98 18.46 -4.28 10.72
CA VAL A 98 19.35 -3.36 9.99
C VAL A 98 20.64 -4.06 9.60
N LYS A 99 21.26 -4.82 10.52
CA LYS A 99 22.45 -5.60 10.24
C LYS A 99 22.23 -6.59 9.09
N TYR A 100 21.18 -7.42 9.18
CA TYR A 100 20.89 -8.43 8.16
C TYR A 100 20.58 -7.81 6.79
N LEU A 101 19.88 -6.67 6.75
CA LEU A 101 19.63 -5.95 5.51
C LEU A 101 20.92 -5.42 4.88
N LYS A 102 21.83 -4.85 5.67
CA LYS A 102 23.13 -4.36 5.19
C LYS A 102 24.03 -5.51 4.69
N ASP A 103 24.04 -6.65 5.38
CA ASP A 103 24.75 -7.85 4.93
C ASP A 103 24.20 -8.38 3.59
N ALA A 104 22.87 -8.37 3.44
CA ALA A 104 22.20 -8.73 2.18
C ALA A 104 22.52 -7.73 1.05
N VAL A 105 22.63 -6.44 1.35
CA VAL A 105 23.05 -5.42 0.38
C VAL A 105 24.46 -5.69 -0.13
N VAL A 106 25.43 -5.99 0.75
CA VAL A 106 26.79 -6.34 0.33
C VAL A 106 26.79 -7.59 -0.55
N THR A 107 26.03 -8.61 -0.15
CA THR A 107 25.93 -9.87 -0.90
C THR A 107 25.35 -9.66 -2.30
N ASN A 108 24.25 -8.91 -2.41
CA ASN A 108 23.51 -8.75 -3.67
C ASN A 108 24.07 -7.66 -4.58
N TYR A 109 24.69 -6.62 -4.01
CA TYR A 109 25.10 -5.42 -4.74
C TYR A 109 26.58 -5.09 -4.61
N GLY A 110 27.39 -5.83 -3.84
CA GLY A 110 28.82 -5.59 -3.70
C GLY A 110 29.57 -5.54 -5.04
N LYS A 111 29.15 -6.36 -6.01
CA LYS A 111 29.69 -6.35 -7.39
C LYS A 111 29.38 -5.08 -8.18
N LYS A 112 28.42 -4.25 -7.74
CA LYS A 112 28.03 -2.99 -8.39
C LYS A 112 28.82 -1.79 -7.90
N GLY A 113 29.77 -2.00 -6.99
CA GLY A 113 30.67 -0.97 -6.46
C GLY A 113 30.17 -0.35 -5.15
N GLN A 114 31.12 0.18 -4.37
CA GLN A 114 30.89 0.67 -3.02
C GLN A 114 29.82 1.77 -2.95
N LYS A 115 29.80 2.68 -3.94
CA LYS A 115 28.78 3.74 -4.02
C LYS A 115 27.35 3.18 -3.99
N VAL A 116 27.09 2.07 -4.68
CA VAL A 116 25.76 1.44 -4.70
C VAL A 116 25.44 0.80 -3.34
N VAL A 117 26.42 0.16 -2.71
CA VAL A 117 26.29 -0.39 -1.35
C VAL A 117 25.97 0.71 -0.35
N ASP A 118 26.71 1.82 -0.37
CA ASP A 118 26.52 2.95 0.55
C ASP A 118 25.14 3.60 0.39
N MET A 119 24.68 3.80 -0.86
CA MET A 119 23.34 4.32 -1.12
C MET A 119 22.24 3.40 -0.58
N ASN A 120 22.38 2.08 -0.71
CA ASN A 120 21.39 1.13 -0.16
C ASN A 120 21.44 1.08 1.37
N ASN A 121 22.64 1.16 1.97
CA ASN A 121 22.80 1.25 3.43
C ASN A 121 22.13 2.51 3.98
N ALA A 122 22.32 3.65 3.31
CA ALA A 122 21.65 4.90 3.67
C ALA A 122 20.12 4.80 3.52
N ALA A 123 19.63 4.10 2.49
CA ALA A 123 18.21 3.84 2.33
C ALA A 123 17.62 2.98 3.46
N ILE A 124 18.37 1.99 3.97
CA ILE A 124 17.97 1.20 5.15
C ILE A 124 17.87 2.12 6.38
N ASP A 125 18.89 2.93 6.63
CA ASP A 125 18.93 3.81 7.81
C ASP A 125 17.79 4.86 7.77
N GLN A 126 17.52 5.44 6.59
CA GLN A 126 16.41 6.38 6.43
C GLN A 126 15.04 5.71 6.49
N GLY A 127 14.89 4.48 5.97
CA GLY A 127 13.62 3.76 6.04
C GLY A 127 13.22 3.33 7.45
N VAL A 128 14.19 3.14 8.36
CA VAL A 128 13.91 2.93 9.80
C VAL A 128 13.52 4.24 10.51
N SER A 129 14.14 5.36 10.14
CA SER A 129 14.06 6.62 10.91
C SER A 129 13.02 7.62 10.42
N GLN A 130 12.58 7.56 9.16
CA GLN A 130 11.66 8.54 8.57
C GLN A 130 10.21 8.06 8.49
N ILE A 131 9.85 7.02 9.24
CA ILE A 131 8.46 6.59 9.36
C ILE A 131 7.72 7.59 10.23
N VAL A 132 6.57 8.07 9.75
CA VAL A 132 5.72 9.01 10.47
C VAL A 132 4.47 8.29 10.95
N LYS A 133 4.23 8.29 12.27
CA LYS A 133 2.96 7.82 12.83
C LYS A 133 1.87 8.86 12.60
N ILE A 134 0.71 8.42 12.13
CA ILE A 134 -0.45 9.29 11.90
C ILE A 134 -1.48 9.03 13.00
N ASP A 135 -1.86 10.09 13.69
CA ASP A 135 -2.97 10.07 14.63
C ASP A 135 -4.28 10.09 13.85
N ILE A 136 -5.08 9.03 13.98
CA ILE A 136 -6.35 8.89 13.25
C ILE A 136 -7.41 9.73 13.96
N PRO A 137 -8.04 10.72 13.28
CA PRO A 137 -9.15 11.47 13.85
C PRO A 137 -10.35 10.57 14.11
N ALA A 138 -10.99 10.71 15.27
CA ALA A 138 -12.21 9.94 15.59
C ALA A 138 -13.32 10.14 14.55
N ALA A 139 -13.40 11.33 13.95
CA ALA A 139 -14.36 11.67 12.89
C ALA A 139 -14.25 10.78 11.64
N TRP A 140 -13.12 10.10 11.43
CA TRP A 140 -12.95 9.17 10.31
C TRP A 140 -13.87 7.95 10.41
N ALA A 141 -14.31 7.58 11.61
CA ALA A 141 -15.23 6.46 11.81
C ALA A 141 -16.58 6.65 11.09
N ASP A 142 -16.98 7.91 10.87
CA ASP A 142 -18.24 8.31 10.27
C ASP A 142 -18.05 9.03 8.91
N ALA A 143 -16.85 8.92 8.31
CA ALA A 143 -16.58 9.54 7.02
C ALA A 143 -17.58 9.08 5.95
N THR A 144 -18.15 10.01 5.19
CA THR A 144 -19.16 9.73 4.16
C THR A 144 -18.53 9.60 2.79
N ASP A 145 -18.95 8.59 2.01
CA ASP A 145 -18.48 8.43 0.64
C ASP A 145 -18.97 9.58 -0.24
N ALA A 146 -18.10 10.05 -1.14
CA ALA A 146 -18.48 11.01 -2.16
C ALA A 146 -19.47 10.34 -3.14
N PRO A 147 -20.48 11.07 -3.66
CA PRO A 147 -21.39 10.52 -4.64
C PRO A 147 -20.61 10.07 -5.88
N GLU A 148 -20.77 8.81 -6.26
CA GLU A 148 -20.14 8.27 -7.46
C GLU A 148 -20.81 8.88 -8.69
N ALA A 149 -20.01 9.50 -9.56
CA ALA A 149 -20.53 10.03 -10.81
C ALA A 149 -21.03 8.86 -11.68
N GLN A 150 -22.33 8.85 -11.99
CA GLN A 150 -22.88 7.90 -12.95
C GLN A 150 -22.24 8.17 -14.32
N LYS A 151 -21.49 7.19 -14.80
CA LYS A 151 -20.99 7.15 -16.16
C LYS A 151 -21.87 6.19 -16.94
N ASP A 152 -22.29 6.60 -18.13
CA ASP A 152 -22.95 5.72 -19.08
C ASP A 152 -21.90 4.78 -19.67
N VAL A 153 -21.75 3.61 -19.06
CA VAL A 153 -20.80 2.57 -19.45
C VAL A 153 -21.54 1.23 -19.58
N PRO A 154 -21.14 0.36 -20.53
CA PRO A 154 -21.83 -0.91 -20.76
C PRO A 154 -21.92 -1.79 -19.51
N GLU A 155 -22.97 -2.60 -19.43
CA GLU A 155 -23.18 -3.50 -18.28
C GLU A 155 -22.00 -4.43 -18.04
N PHE A 156 -21.38 -4.96 -19.11
CA PHE A 156 -20.19 -5.79 -19.02
C PHE A 156 -19.05 -5.09 -18.25
N ILE A 157 -18.83 -3.80 -18.50
CA ILE A 157 -17.80 -3.01 -17.81
C ILE A 157 -18.16 -2.91 -16.32
N THR A 158 -19.40 -2.58 -16.01
CA THR A 158 -19.84 -2.32 -14.63
C THR A 158 -19.97 -3.56 -13.77
N LYS A 159 -20.52 -4.65 -14.32
CA LYS A 159 -20.89 -5.87 -13.59
C LYS A 159 -19.78 -6.92 -13.59
N LEU A 160 -18.87 -6.90 -14.57
CA LEU A 160 -17.82 -7.91 -14.70
C LEU A 160 -16.43 -7.30 -14.62
N GLN A 161 -16.08 -6.41 -15.56
CA GLN A 161 -14.71 -5.92 -15.68
C GLN A 161 -14.27 -5.05 -14.49
N LYS A 162 -15.13 -4.16 -13.99
CA LYS A 162 -14.84 -3.32 -12.82
C LYS A 162 -14.54 -4.16 -11.57
N PRO A 163 -15.41 -5.11 -11.14
CA PRO A 163 -15.09 -6.01 -10.02
C PRO A 163 -13.81 -6.82 -10.23
N ILE A 164 -13.60 -7.38 -11.43
CA ILE A 164 -12.38 -8.13 -11.73
C ILE A 164 -11.13 -7.24 -11.59
N ASN A 165 -11.17 -6.03 -12.16
CA ASN A 165 -10.08 -5.07 -12.05
C ASN A 165 -9.84 -4.62 -10.61
N ALA A 166 -10.88 -4.55 -9.78
CA ALA A 166 -10.80 -4.26 -8.35
C ALA A 166 -10.26 -5.42 -7.50
N GLN A 167 -9.89 -6.56 -8.12
CA GLN A 167 -9.49 -7.81 -7.46
C GLN A 167 -10.64 -8.51 -6.71
N GLU A 168 -11.88 -8.28 -7.14
CA GLU A 168 -13.10 -8.86 -6.56
C GLU A 168 -13.76 -9.89 -7.49
N GLY A 169 -13.04 -10.36 -8.52
CA GLY A 169 -13.57 -11.32 -9.51
C GLY A 169 -14.08 -12.62 -8.89
N ASP A 170 -13.44 -13.13 -7.85
CA ASP A 170 -13.86 -14.33 -7.13
C ASP A 170 -15.21 -14.18 -6.39
N SER A 171 -15.66 -12.94 -6.14
CA SER A 171 -16.96 -12.67 -5.53
C SER A 171 -18.12 -12.77 -6.53
N LEU A 172 -17.81 -12.80 -7.83
CA LEU A 172 -18.83 -12.85 -8.88
C LEU A 172 -19.52 -14.21 -8.89
N PRO A 173 -20.85 -14.27 -8.80
CA PRO A 173 -21.57 -15.54 -8.91
C PRO A 173 -21.50 -16.07 -10.34
N VAL A 174 -21.73 -17.38 -10.52
CA VAL A 174 -21.83 -17.99 -11.87
C VAL A 174 -22.87 -17.28 -12.74
N SER A 175 -23.94 -16.75 -12.13
CA SER A 175 -24.97 -15.98 -12.83
C SER A 175 -24.49 -14.64 -13.41
N ALA A 176 -23.33 -14.12 -13.01
CA ALA A 176 -22.74 -12.92 -13.61
C ALA A 176 -22.25 -13.16 -15.05
N PHE A 177 -22.12 -14.44 -15.45
CA PHE A 177 -21.62 -14.87 -16.76
C PHE A 177 -22.74 -15.33 -17.72
N LEU A 178 -24.01 -15.08 -17.37
CA LEU A 178 -25.13 -15.37 -18.28
C LEU A 178 -24.99 -14.57 -19.58
N GLY A 179 -25.13 -15.25 -20.72
CA GLY A 179 -24.86 -14.72 -22.06
C GLY A 179 -23.40 -14.83 -22.51
N LEU A 180 -22.50 -15.36 -21.67
CA LEU A 180 -21.09 -15.63 -21.95
C LEU A 180 -20.72 -17.09 -21.64
N GLU A 181 -21.69 -18.01 -21.80
CA GLU A 181 -21.55 -19.43 -21.40
C GLU A 181 -20.45 -20.16 -22.18
N ASP A 182 -20.14 -19.69 -23.39
CA ASP A 182 -19.09 -20.22 -24.25
C ASP A 182 -17.70 -19.60 -23.95
N GLY A 183 -17.62 -18.68 -23.00
CA GLY A 183 -16.40 -17.96 -22.64
C GLY A 183 -16.02 -16.84 -23.60
N ALA A 184 -16.91 -16.42 -24.51
CA ALA A 184 -16.68 -15.26 -25.37
C ALA A 184 -16.70 -13.94 -24.57
N PHE A 185 -15.94 -12.94 -25.02
CA PHE A 185 -15.90 -11.60 -24.44
C PHE A 185 -16.23 -10.55 -25.50
N PRO A 186 -16.92 -9.45 -25.16
CA PRO A 186 -17.14 -8.35 -26.09
C PRO A 186 -15.81 -7.69 -26.46
N GLN A 187 -15.74 -7.15 -27.69
CA GLN A 187 -14.58 -6.40 -28.17
C GLN A 187 -14.57 -4.98 -27.57
N GLY A 188 -13.38 -4.40 -27.37
CA GLY A 188 -13.23 -3.01 -26.93
C GLY A 188 -13.56 -2.77 -25.45
N THR A 189 -13.13 -3.70 -24.59
CA THR A 189 -13.27 -3.64 -23.12
C THR A 189 -12.14 -2.85 -22.45
#